data_AF-A0A2T8KQJ6-F1
#
_entry.id   AF-A0A2T8KQJ6-F1
#
_cell.length_a   1.000
_cell.length_b   1.000
_cell.length_c   1.000
_cell.angle_alpha   90.00
_cell.angle_beta   90.00
_cell.angle_gamma   90.00
#
_symmetry.space_group_name_H-M   'P 1'
#
loop_
_entity.id
_entity.type
_entity.pdbx_description
1 polymer ?
#
loop_
_entity_poly.entity_id
_entity_poly.type
_entity_poly.pdbx_seq_one_letter_code
_entity_poly.pdbx_strand_id
1 'polypeptide(L)'
;MKPPPSSCLLLGAPLALLVVVFVFPALHPPQLGSDGAGALCGRRATTTNVAAVTPPQDLEPELSLLIGVLTMPSRLERRDIVRMAYALQPPASRARVDVRFVFCNVTDPVDAALVALEIRRHGDILVLDCAENMNDGKTHAYLSSVPRLFASDPYDYVMKADDDTYLRVAALVEELRGKPRADLYLGRGFPVGDDPAPFMHGMGYVVSWDVAEWVSGNEDILRNNDTRGHEDRLLGKWLNAGGRGKNRYNLKPRMYDVHWDVDNFWPDTVAVHRLKDNRRWAAVFRYFNVTAGITPSNLYHLP
;
A
#
# COMPACT_ATOMS: atom_id res chain seq x y z
N MET A 1 -54.04 25.97 -42.27
CA MET A 1 -54.67 25.51 -41.02
C MET A 1 -54.38 26.57 -39.96
N LYS A 2 -55.45 27.20 -39.44
CA LYS A 2 -55.43 28.31 -38.47
C LYS A 2 -55.44 27.75 -37.02
N PRO A 3 -54.77 28.38 -36.04
CA PRO A 3 -55.09 28.21 -34.62
C PRO A 3 -56.20 29.20 -34.19
N PRO A 4 -56.97 28.88 -33.13
CA PRO A 4 -56.96 29.72 -31.91
C PRO A 4 -57.34 28.93 -30.62
N PRO A 5 -57.67 29.53 -29.45
CA PRO A 5 -56.80 30.30 -28.55
C PRO A 5 -56.92 29.91 -27.05
N SER A 6 -56.14 30.61 -26.21
CA SER A 6 -56.12 30.68 -24.74
C SER A 6 -57.46 30.76 -24.00
N SER A 7 -57.50 30.26 -22.74
CA SER A 7 -57.83 31.02 -21.50
C SER A 7 -57.96 30.05 -20.30
N CYS A 8 -57.19 30.18 -19.23
CA CYS A 8 -57.31 31.13 -18.10
C CYS A 8 -58.33 30.67 -17.04
N LEU A 9 -57.84 30.23 -15.87
CA LEU A 9 -58.58 30.26 -14.60
C LEU A 9 -57.58 30.50 -13.45
N LEU A 10 -57.69 31.70 -12.89
CA LEU A 10 -57.11 32.22 -11.65
C LEU A 10 -57.79 31.59 -10.42
N LEU A 11 -57.02 31.35 -9.36
CA LEU A 11 -57.39 31.43 -7.93
C LEU A 11 -56.09 31.09 -7.15
N GLY A 12 -55.35 32.03 -6.57
CA GLY A 12 -55.70 32.81 -5.38
C GLY A 12 -54.82 32.32 -4.21
N ALA A 13 -53.75 33.07 -3.88
CA ALA A 13 -52.92 32.85 -2.67
C ALA A 13 -53.68 33.34 -1.40
N PRO A 14 -53.34 32.92 -0.15
CA PRO A 14 -52.13 33.42 0.53
C PRO A 14 -51.44 32.49 1.57
N LEU A 15 -50.15 32.77 1.79
CA LEU A 15 -49.39 32.80 3.06
C LEU A 15 -49.63 31.74 4.17
N ALA A 16 -48.61 30.91 4.45
CA ALA A 16 -48.23 30.58 5.83
C ALA A 16 -46.76 30.12 5.90
N LEU A 17 -45.97 30.94 6.59
CA LEU A 17 -44.58 30.75 6.97
C LEU A 17 -44.51 29.73 8.12
N LEU A 18 -43.64 28.71 8.06
CA LEU A 18 -43.20 28.02 9.28
C LEU A 18 -41.74 27.58 9.15
N VAL A 19 -40.88 28.45 9.67
CA VAL A 19 -39.47 28.21 9.94
C VAL A 19 -39.41 27.42 11.25
N VAL A 20 -38.86 26.21 11.21
CA VAL A 20 -38.48 25.46 12.43
C VAL A 20 -36.96 25.52 12.55
N VAL A 21 -36.49 26.38 13.45
CA VAL A 21 -35.09 26.43 13.91
C VAL A 21 -34.91 25.32 14.96
N PHE A 22 -34.10 24.31 14.66
CA PHE A 22 -33.56 23.43 15.70
C PHE A 22 -32.25 24.02 16.22
N VAL A 23 -32.30 24.61 17.42
CA VAL A 23 -31.14 24.96 18.23
C VAL A 23 -30.73 23.70 19.01
N PHE A 24 -29.56 23.14 18.70
CA PHE A 24 -28.92 22.14 19.57
C PHE A 24 -27.90 22.84 20.49
N PRO A 25 -27.95 22.63 21.83
CA PRO A 25 -26.95 23.15 22.74
C PRO A 25 -25.67 22.32 22.71
N ALA A 26 -24.54 23.01 22.73
CA ALA A 26 -23.20 22.47 22.92
C ALA A 26 -23.09 21.69 24.24
N LEU A 27 -22.60 20.45 24.17
CA LEU A 27 -22.18 19.67 25.32
C LEU A 27 -20.68 19.84 25.52
N HIS A 28 -20.28 20.54 26.57
CA HIS A 28 -18.92 20.53 27.11
C HIS A 28 -18.71 19.28 27.99
N PRO A 29 -17.48 18.71 28.03
CA PRO A 29 -17.17 17.57 28.89
C PRO A 29 -16.94 18.02 30.35
N PRO A 30 -17.18 17.14 31.35
CA PRO A 30 -16.99 17.51 32.74
C PRO A 30 -15.50 17.44 33.16
N GLN A 31 -15.05 18.50 33.83
CA GLN A 31 -13.81 18.53 34.60
C GLN A 31 -13.97 17.66 35.85
N LEU A 32 -13.03 16.75 36.06
CA LEU A 32 -12.95 15.93 37.27
C LEU A 32 -12.19 16.72 38.35
N GLY A 33 -12.93 17.33 39.27
CA GLY A 33 -12.39 17.94 40.48
C GLY A 33 -12.06 16.86 41.52
N SER A 34 -10.81 16.85 41.96
CA SER A 34 -10.32 16.06 43.10
C SER A 34 -10.18 17.01 44.29
N ASP A 35 -11.00 16.83 45.33
CA ASP A 35 -10.69 17.26 46.69
C ASP A 35 -11.38 16.33 47.69
N GLY A 36 -10.59 15.68 48.54
CA GLY A 36 -11.07 14.74 49.54
C GLY A 36 -9.92 14.26 50.43
N ALA A 37 -9.60 15.07 51.44
CA ALA A 37 -8.65 14.76 52.49
C ALA A 37 -9.19 13.71 53.47
N GLY A 38 -8.30 12.80 53.92
CA GLY A 38 -8.30 12.26 55.28
C GLY A 38 -8.88 10.85 55.48
N ALA A 39 -8.01 9.85 55.59
CA ALA A 39 -8.07 8.84 56.68
C ALA A 39 -6.77 8.02 56.69
N LEU A 40 -6.02 8.16 57.79
CA LEU A 40 -4.81 7.42 58.10
C LEU A 40 -5.14 5.94 58.39
N CYS A 41 -4.45 5.02 57.72
CA CYS A 41 -4.29 3.65 58.21
C CYS A 41 -2.91 3.14 57.80
N GLY A 42 -2.01 3.03 58.79
CA GLY A 42 -0.64 2.59 58.60
C GLY A 42 -0.56 1.11 58.20
N ARG A 43 0.03 0.85 57.03
CA ARG A 43 0.59 -0.46 56.69
C ARG A 43 2.04 -0.26 56.27
N ARG A 44 2.92 -0.98 56.96
CA ARG A 44 4.35 -1.06 56.73
C ARG A 44 4.58 -1.69 55.36
N ALA A 45 4.85 -0.87 54.35
CA ALA A 45 5.22 -1.34 53.01
C ALA A 45 6.74 -1.50 52.95
N THR A 46 7.18 -2.75 52.77
CA THR A 46 8.54 -3.08 52.34
C THR A 46 8.80 -2.43 50.98
N THR A 47 9.73 -1.48 50.94
CA THR A 47 10.26 -0.91 49.69
C THR A 47 11.13 -1.93 48.98
N THR A 48 10.53 -2.70 48.08
CA THR A 48 11.25 -3.33 46.98
C THR A 48 11.56 -2.24 45.96
N ASN A 49 12.85 -1.96 45.74
CA ASN A 49 13.30 -1.20 44.58
C ASN A 49 12.96 -2.00 43.33
N VAL A 50 11.77 -1.74 42.77
CA VAL A 50 11.45 -2.14 41.41
C VAL A 50 12.26 -1.21 40.53
N ALA A 51 13.35 -1.72 39.95
CA ALA A 51 14.06 -1.04 38.89
C ALA A 51 13.03 -0.58 37.85
N ALA A 52 12.99 0.73 37.58
CA ALA A 52 12.15 1.26 36.52
C ALA A 52 12.51 0.52 35.24
N VAL A 53 11.59 -0.30 34.74
CA VAL A 53 11.67 -0.85 33.40
C VAL A 53 11.56 0.37 32.49
N THR A 54 12.69 0.84 32.00
CA THR A 54 12.72 1.83 30.93
C THR A 54 11.83 1.27 29.82
N PRO A 55 10.81 2.02 29.34
CA PRO A 55 10.08 1.61 28.16
C PRO A 55 11.09 1.26 27.06
N PRO A 56 10.81 0.27 26.20
CA PRO A 56 11.66 0.05 25.04
C PRO A 56 11.83 1.40 24.37
N GLN A 57 13.06 1.92 24.31
CA GLN A 57 13.30 3.10 23.50
C GLN A 57 12.91 2.70 22.08
N ASP A 58 12.02 3.47 21.46
CA ASP A 58 11.67 3.30 20.05
C ASP A 58 12.97 3.43 19.25
N LEU A 59 13.63 2.30 19.01
CA LEU A 59 14.86 2.25 18.25
C LEU A 59 14.48 2.65 16.83
N GLU A 60 15.08 3.75 16.37
CA GLU A 60 14.96 4.20 14.98
C GLU A 60 15.14 3.01 14.03
N PRO A 61 14.33 2.93 12.95
CA PRO A 61 14.40 1.83 12.01
C PRO A 61 15.78 1.78 11.34
N GLU A 62 16.32 0.58 11.14
CA GLU A 62 17.60 0.35 10.45
C GLU A 62 17.49 0.57 8.93
N LEU A 63 16.29 0.36 8.40
CA LEU A 63 15.97 0.61 7.00
C LEU A 63 14.49 0.98 6.83
N SER A 64 14.21 1.62 5.71
CA SER A 64 12.87 2.05 5.32
C SER A 64 12.54 1.60 3.89
N LEU A 65 11.33 1.08 3.69
CA LEU A 65 10.84 0.54 2.43
C LEU A 65 9.42 1.06 2.14
N LEU A 66 9.24 1.70 0.99
CA LEU A 66 7.92 2.00 0.44
C LEU A 66 7.53 0.94 -0.60
N ILE A 67 6.41 0.27 -0.39
CA ILE A 67 5.85 -0.70 -1.34
C ILE A 67 4.64 -0.08 -2.03
N GLY A 68 4.78 0.21 -3.33
CA GLY A 68 3.67 0.62 -4.19
C GLY A 68 3.06 -0.58 -4.89
N VAL A 69 1.84 -0.94 -4.48
CA VAL A 69 1.04 -1.98 -5.13
C VAL A 69 0.23 -1.35 -6.26
N LEU A 70 0.63 -1.59 -7.50
CA LEU A 70 -0.08 -1.08 -8.67
C LEU A 70 -1.35 -1.90 -8.88
N THR A 71 -2.49 -1.22 -8.90
CA THR A 71 -3.83 -1.81 -9.00
C THR A 71 -4.76 -0.88 -9.79
N MET A 72 -6.05 -1.17 -9.91
CA MET A 72 -7.02 -0.30 -10.59
C MET A 72 -8.11 0.19 -9.63
N PRO A 73 -8.73 1.37 -9.84
CA PRO A 73 -9.77 1.88 -8.96
C PRO A 73 -10.87 0.86 -8.64
N SER A 74 -11.37 0.17 -9.67
CA SER A 74 -12.40 -0.88 -9.60
C SER A 74 -12.03 -2.15 -8.83
N ARG A 75 -10.75 -2.34 -8.45
CA ARG A 75 -10.26 -3.55 -7.76
C ARG A 75 -10.25 -3.43 -6.23
N LEU A 76 -11.32 -2.89 -5.66
CA LEU A 76 -11.44 -2.70 -4.21
C LEU A 76 -11.28 -4.01 -3.43
N GLU A 77 -11.99 -5.07 -3.82
CA GLU A 77 -11.92 -6.38 -3.15
C GLU A 77 -10.51 -6.97 -3.18
N ARG A 78 -9.78 -6.78 -4.29
CA ARG A 78 -8.39 -7.26 -4.39
C ARG A 78 -7.49 -6.49 -3.44
N ARG A 79 -7.60 -5.16 -3.37
CA ARG A 79 -6.84 -4.34 -2.42
C ARG A 79 -7.10 -4.76 -0.99
N ASP A 80 -8.36 -5.05 -0.65
CA ASP A 80 -8.72 -5.48 0.70
C ASP A 80 -8.08 -6.83 1.07
N ILE A 81 -8.09 -7.81 0.15
CA ILE A 81 -7.37 -9.08 0.34
C ILE A 81 -5.87 -8.84 0.58
N VAL A 82 -5.22 -8.01 -0.24
CA VAL A 82 -3.80 -7.69 -0.10
C VAL A 82 -3.52 -6.99 1.24
N ARG A 83 -4.35 -6.01 1.60
CA ARG A 83 -4.25 -5.25 2.85
C ARG A 83 -4.32 -6.16 4.07
N MET A 84 -5.33 -7.04 4.12
CA MET A 84 -5.47 -8.03 5.20
C MET A 84 -4.28 -9.00 5.22
N ALA A 85 -3.87 -9.50 4.06
CA ALA A 85 -2.76 -10.44 3.93
C ALA A 85 -1.43 -9.86 4.42
N TYR A 86 -1.20 -8.56 4.27
CA TYR A 86 0.02 -7.90 4.74
C TYR A 86 -0.08 -7.51 6.22
N ALA A 87 -1.25 -7.06 6.68
CA ALA A 87 -1.47 -6.69 8.08
C ALA A 87 -1.36 -7.87 9.06
N LEU A 88 -1.66 -9.10 8.61
CA LEU A 88 -1.57 -10.32 9.43
C LEU A 88 -0.17 -10.94 9.48
N GLN A 89 0.81 -10.38 8.76
CA GLN A 89 2.17 -10.91 8.79
C GLN A 89 2.92 -10.50 10.06
N PRO A 90 3.93 -11.28 10.48
CA PRO A 90 4.84 -10.86 11.53
C PRO A 90 5.46 -9.48 11.21
N PRO A 91 5.64 -8.61 12.22
CA PRO A 91 6.24 -7.30 11.99
C PRO A 91 7.66 -7.45 11.44
N ALA A 92 8.01 -6.61 10.47
CA ALA A 92 9.36 -6.52 9.97
C ALA A 92 10.24 -5.81 11.03
N SER A 93 10.97 -6.60 11.82
CA SER A 93 11.77 -6.09 12.93
C SER A 93 12.74 -4.98 12.47
N ARG A 94 12.77 -3.87 13.21
CA ARG A 94 13.64 -2.71 12.98
C ARG A 94 13.58 -2.13 11.56
N ALA A 95 12.45 -2.23 10.87
CA ALA A 95 12.24 -1.61 9.56
C ALA A 95 10.95 -0.78 9.51
N ARG A 96 11.00 0.40 8.90
CA ARG A 96 9.81 1.14 8.50
C ARG A 96 9.32 0.59 7.16
N VAL A 97 8.14 -0.02 7.13
CA VAL A 97 7.55 -0.49 5.87
C VAL A 97 6.18 0.13 5.70
N ASP A 98 6.03 0.88 4.61
CA ASP A 98 4.76 1.48 4.22
C ASP A 98 4.26 0.85 2.93
N VAL A 99 3.01 0.43 2.92
CA VAL A 99 2.36 -0.13 1.72
C VAL A 99 1.34 0.89 1.24
N ARG A 100 1.39 1.21 -0.06
CA ARG A 100 0.43 2.12 -0.70
C ARG A 100 -0.16 1.47 -1.94
N PHE A 101 -1.48 1.59 -2.09
CA PHE A 101 -2.18 1.17 -3.30
C PHE A 101 -2.16 2.30 -4.32
N VAL A 102 -1.63 2.02 -5.51
CA VAL A 102 -1.30 3.04 -6.50
C VAL A 102 -2.16 2.87 -7.74
N PHE A 103 -2.89 3.93 -8.07
CA PHE A 103 -3.56 4.08 -9.35
C PHE A 103 -3.50 5.53 -9.85
N CYS A 104 -3.78 5.71 -11.12
CA CYS A 104 -3.87 7.01 -11.75
C CYS A 104 -5.29 7.61 -11.54
N ASN A 105 -5.63 8.66 -12.29
CA ASN A 105 -6.90 9.37 -12.14
C ASN A 105 -8.13 8.44 -12.19
N VAL A 106 -9.03 8.64 -11.22
CA VAL A 106 -10.29 7.89 -11.10
C VAL A 106 -11.38 8.63 -11.88
N THR A 107 -11.75 8.09 -13.03
CA THR A 107 -12.71 8.75 -13.94
C THR A 107 -14.13 8.21 -13.82
N ASP A 108 -14.30 6.98 -13.36
CA ASP A 108 -15.62 6.38 -13.15
C ASP A 108 -16.24 6.92 -11.84
N PRO A 109 -17.49 7.41 -11.86
CA PRO A 109 -18.11 8.02 -10.70
C PRO A 109 -18.44 7.02 -9.58
N VAL A 110 -18.67 5.74 -9.90
CA VAL A 110 -18.90 4.68 -8.90
C VAL A 110 -17.59 4.36 -8.20
N ASP A 111 -16.53 4.15 -8.98
CA ASP A 111 -15.18 3.95 -8.43
C ASP A 111 -14.74 5.14 -7.59
N ALA A 112 -15.01 6.38 -8.03
CA ALA A 112 -14.66 7.59 -7.27
C ALA A 112 -15.33 7.63 -5.89
N ALA A 113 -16.61 7.27 -5.80
CA ALA A 113 -17.32 7.21 -4.53
C ALA A 113 -16.76 6.13 -3.59
N LEU A 114 -16.46 4.93 -4.12
CA LEU A 114 -15.91 3.82 -3.33
C LEU A 114 -14.46 4.10 -2.88
N VAL A 115 -13.63 4.63 -3.79
CA VAL A 115 -12.25 5.03 -3.49
C VAL A 115 -12.23 6.15 -2.45
N ALA A 116 -13.16 7.12 -2.47
CA ALA A 116 -13.23 8.16 -1.45
C ALA A 116 -13.47 7.58 -0.03
N LEU A 117 -14.35 6.58 0.09
CA LEU A 117 -14.55 5.86 1.35
C LEU A 117 -13.27 5.12 1.78
N GLU A 118 -12.61 4.44 0.83
CA GLU A 118 -11.38 3.70 1.09
C GLU A 118 -10.24 4.63 1.55
N ILE A 119 -10.03 5.76 0.87
CA ILE A 119 -9.07 6.80 1.24
C ILE A 119 -9.33 7.26 2.68
N ARG A 120 -10.58 7.58 3.01
CA ARG A 120 -10.94 8.09 4.33
C ARG A 120 -10.71 7.06 5.44
N ARG A 121 -10.91 5.77 5.14
CA ARG A 121 -10.81 4.67 6.09
C ARG A 121 -9.36 4.23 6.32
N HIS A 122 -8.56 4.12 5.27
CA HIS A 122 -7.26 3.45 5.32
C HIS A 122 -6.06 4.39 5.20
N GLY A 123 -6.20 5.53 4.50
CA GLY A 123 -5.09 6.48 4.33
C GLY A 123 -3.88 5.93 3.53
N ASP A 124 -4.07 4.82 2.81
CA ASP A 124 -3.01 4.07 2.13
C ASP A 124 -3.08 4.13 0.60
N ILE A 125 -3.89 5.02 0.03
CA ILE A 125 -4.05 5.18 -1.42
C ILE A 125 -3.20 6.33 -1.95
N LEU A 126 -2.55 6.09 -3.09
CA LEU A 126 -1.89 7.11 -3.90
C LEU A 126 -2.60 7.18 -5.26
N VAL A 127 -3.28 8.32 -5.50
CA VAL A 127 -3.84 8.67 -6.81
C VAL A 127 -2.83 9.56 -7.53
N LEU A 128 -2.29 9.07 -8.65
CA LEU A 128 -1.32 9.77 -9.46
C LEU A 128 -2.00 10.56 -10.58
N ASP A 129 -1.44 11.71 -10.94
CA ASP A 129 -1.94 12.51 -12.06
C ASP A 129 -1.45 11.93 -13.40
N CYS A 130 -2.15 10.88 -13.84
CA CYS A 130 -1.95 10.19 -15.11
C CYS A 130 -3.27 9.61 -15.62
N ALA A 131 -3.29 9.15 -16.87
CA ALA A 131 -4.38 8.32 -17.36
C ALA A 131 -4.23 6.90 -16.81
N GLU A 132 -5.29 6.30 -16.28
CA GLU A 132 -5.25 4.93 -15.76
C GLU A 132 -4.98 3.90 -16.87
N ASN A 133 -4.00 3.03 -16.64
CA ASN A 133 -3.50 2.07 -17.62
C ASN A 133 -2.65 0.99 -16.95
N MET A 134 -2.40 -0.10 -17.70
CA MET A 134 -1.42 -1.12 -17.31
C MET A 134 -0.04 -0.88 -17.96
N ASN A 135 -0.01 -0.51 -19.25
CA ASN A 135 1.22 -0.53 -20.07
C ASN A 135 1.59 0.84 -20.68
N ASP A 136 0.89 1.91 -20.29
CA ASP A 136 1.07 3.28 -20.79
C ASP A 136 1.61 4.20 -19.68
N GLY A 137 2.69 3.77 -19.03
CA GLY A 137 3.53 4.65 -18.22
C GLY A 137 3.18 4.74 -16.73
N LYS A 138 2.26 3.93 -16.21
CA LYS A 138 1.92 3.94 -14.78
C LYS A 138 3.11 3.67 -13.85
N THR A 139 3.98 2.72 -14.20
CA THR A 139 5.24 2.46 -13.45
C THR A 139 6.16 3.66 -13.44
N HIS A 140 6.30 4.34 -14.59
CA HIS A 140 7.06 5.58 -14.66
C HIS A 140 6.43 6.65 -13.76
N ALA A 141 5.11 6.85 -13.85
CA ALA A 141 4.38 7.83 -13.04
C ALA A 141 4.57 7.56 -11.55
N TYR A 142 4.52 6.30 -11.11
CA TYR A 142 4.77 5.92 -9.72
C TYR A 142 6.21 6.25 -9.28
N LEU A 143 7.21 5.67 -9.95
CA LEU A 143 8.62 5.83 -9.55
C LEU A 143 9.09 7.29 -9.64
N SER A 144 8.60 8.06 -10.63
CA SER A 144 8.94 9.48 -10.78
C SER A 144 8.19 10.41 -9.81
N SER A 145 7.08 9.98 -9.22
CA SER A 145 6.32 10.79 -8.25
C SER A 145 6.78 10.58 -6.82
N VAL A 146 7.17 9.36 -6.45
CA VAL A 146 7.55 8.99 -5.08
C VAL A 146 8.61 9.93 -4.47
N PRO A 147 9.73 10.25 -5.14
CA PRO A 147 10.74 11.16 -4.56
C PRO A 147 10.20 12.54 -4.20
N ARG A 148 9.26 13.06 -4.99
CA ARG A 148 8.64 14.38 -4.75
C ARG A 148 7.59 14.31 -3.64
N LEU A 149 6.79 13.25 -3.62
CA LEU A 149 5.71 13.07 -2.65
C LEU A 149 6.22 12.83 -1.22
N PHE A 150 7.38 12.19 -1.08
CA PHE A 150 7.96 11.81 0.22
C PHE A 150 9.29 12.50 0.51
N ALA A 151 9.56 13.65 -0.12
CA ALA A 151 10.83 14.38 0.06
C ALA A 151 11.11 14.80 1.51
N SER A 152 10.08 15.00 2.33
CA SER A 152 10.22 15.36 3.75
C SER A 152 10.66 14.19 4.63
N ASP A 153 10.44 12.96 4.19
CA ASP A 153 10.74 11.74 4.93
C ASP A 153 11.06 10.60 3.93
N PRO A 154 12.25 10.65 3.28
CA PRO A 154 12.61 9.72 2.23
C PRO A 154 12.74 8.28 2.76
N TYR A 155 12.64 7.32 1.85
CA TYR A 155 12.88 5.90 2.15
C TYR A 155 14.28 5.49 1.69
N ASP A 156 14.80 4.37 2.17
CA ASP A 156 16.02 3.76 1.59
C ASP A 156 15.69 3.05 0.27
N TYR A 157 14.51 2.45 0.21
CA TYR A 157 14.08 1.58 -0.88
C TYR A 157 12.64 1.88 -1.32
N VAL A 158 12.40 1.72 -2.62
CA VAL A 158 11.08 1.82 -3.24
C VAL A 158 10.82 0.55 -4.04
N MET A 159 9.70 -0.10 -3.76
CA MET A 159 9.24 -1.28 -4.46
C MET A 159 8.02 -0.97 -5.34
N LYS A 160 8.01 -1.53 -6.54
CA LYS A 160 6.80 -1.76 -7.33
C LYS A 160 6.36 -3.21 -7.12
N ALA A 161 5.07 -3.45 -6.91
CA ALA A 161 4.47 -4.77 -6.86
C ALA A 161 3.13 -4.78 -7.62
N ASP A 162 2.73 -5.95 -8.13
CA ASP A 162 1.39 -6.14 -8.69
C ASP A 162 0.38 -6.53 -7.62
N ASP A 163 -0.90 -6.18 -7.84
CA ASP A 163 -2.00 -6.51 -6.92
C ASP A 163 -2.33 -8.01 -6.83
N ASP A 164 -1.74 -8.85 -7.67
CA ASP A 164 -1.84 -10.30 -7.63
C ASP A 164 -0.53 -10.97 -7.15
N THR A 165 0.30 -10.22 -6.42
CA THR A 165 1.53 -10.69 -5.78
C THR A 165 1.38 -10.70 -4.26
N TYR A 166 1.54 -11.88 -3.65
CA TYR A 166 1.71 -11.99 -2.20
C TYR A 166 3.18 -11.82 -1.84
N LEU A 167 3.48 -10.80 -1.06
CA LEU A 167 4.81 -10.53 -0.51
C LEU A 167 4.88 -11.01 0.93
N ARG A 168 5.95 -11.73 1.28
CA ARG A 168 6.33 -11.95 2.67
C ARG A 168 7.21 -10.78 3.13
N VAL A 169 6.58 -9.75 3.70
CA VAL A 169 7.19 -8.45 3.99
C VAL A 169 8.42 -8.57 4.88
N ALA A 170 8.33 -9.34 5.97
CA ALA A 170 9.48 -9.57 6.84
C ALA A 170 10.64 -10.23 6.09
N ALA A 171 10.36 -11.25 5.24
CA ALA A 171 11.40 -11.92 4.45
C ALA A 171 12.03 -11.00 3.40
N LEU A 172 11.27 -10.07 2.83
CA LEU A 172 11.79 -9.03 1.94
C LEU A 172 12.70 -8.05 2.69
N VAL A 173 12.32 -7.62 3.89
CA VAL A 173 13.15 -6.76 4.74
C VAL A 173 14.46 -7.44 5.12
N GLU A 174 14.41 -8.72 5.53
CA GLU A 174 15.63 -9.50 5.80
C GLU A 174 16.56 -9.55 4.58
N GLU A 175 15.99 -9.70 3.38
CA GLU A 175 16.77 -9.70 2.14
C GLU A 175 17.48 -8.36 1.88
N LEU A 176 16.87 -7.24 2.28
CA LEU A 176 17.37 -5.88 2.06
C LEU A 176 18.40 -5.41 3.11
N ARG A 177 18.45 -5.99 4.32
CA ARG A 177 19.34 -5.50 5.40
C ARG A 177 20.82 -5.44 5.02
N GLY A 178 21.29 -6.39 4.20
CA GLY A 178 22.68 -6.43 3.72
C GLY A 178 22.91 -5.77 2.36
N LYS A 179 21.92 -5.09 1.79
CA LYS A 179 21.98 -4.53 0.43
C LYS A 179 22.41 -3.05 0.46
N PRO A 180 23.05 -2.56 -0.60
CA PRO A 180 23.39 -1.16 -0.71
C PRO A 180 22.13 -0.30 -0.87
N ARG A 181 22.14 0.86 -0.22
CA ARG A 181 21.08 1.89 -0.31
C ARG A 181 21.23 2.81 -1.53
N ALA A 182 22.19 2.50 -2.40
CA ALA A 182 22.50 3.25 -3.60
C ALA A 182 22.61 2.31 -4.80
N ASP A 183 22.13 2.76 -5.95
CA ASP A 183 22.19 2.06 -7.23
C ASP A 183 21.66 0.60 -7.22
N LEU A 184 20.75 0.28 -6.28
CA LEU A 184 20.15 -1.04 -6.12
C LEU A 184 19.09 -1.30 -7.19
N TYR A 185 19.10 -2.51 -7.75
CA TYR A 185 17.96 -3.05 -8.48
C TYR A 185 17.79 -4.54 -8.18
N LEU A 186 16.73 -4.88 -7.45
CA LEU A 186 16.52 -6.21 -6.88
C LEU A 186 15.15 -6.74 -7.27
N GLY A 187 15.08 -8.01 -7.67
CA GLY A 187 13.82 -8.65 -8.04
C GLY A 187 14.06 -10.03 -8.64
N ARG A 188 13.07 -10.57 -9.37
CA ARG A 188 13.24 -11.81 -10.11
C ARG A 188 13.77 -11.51 -11.51
N GLY A 189 15.03 -11.82 -11.79
CA GLY A 189 15.61 -11.59 -13.12
C GLY A 189 14.88 -12.35 -14.23
N PHE A 190 14.56 -11.70 -15.34
CA PHE A 190 13.98 -12.39 -16.48
C PHE A 190 15.04 -13.31 -17.13
N PRO A 191 14.74 -14.59 -17.45
CA PRO A 191 15.75 -15.55 -17.94
C PRO A 191 16.10 -15.29 -19.42
N VAL A 192 16.66 -14.12 -19.73
CA VAL A 192 17.13 -13.73 -21.07
C VAL A 192 18.48 -13.04 -20.92
N GLY A 193 19.47 -13.52 -21.67
CA GLY A 193 20.85 -12.99 -21.63
C GLY A 193 21.68 -13.53 -20.46
N ASP A 194 22.83 -12.91 -20.24
CA ASP A 194 23.73 -13.25 -19.15
C ASP A 194 23.25 -12.66 -17.81
N ASP A 195 23.75 -13.23 -16.71
CA ASP A 195 23.55 -12.65 -15.39
C ASP A 195 24.51 -11.47 -15.13
N PRO A 196 24.04 -10.40 -14.45
CA PRO A 196 22.68 -10.26 -13.92
C PRO A 196 21.68 -9.86 -15.02
N ALA A 197 20.49 -10.46 -14.98
CA ALA A 197 19.44 -10.26 -15.97
C ALA A 197 19.20 -8.78 -16.33
N PRO A 198 18.97 -8.45 -17.62
CA PRO A 198 18.86 -7.07 -18.09
C PRO A 198 17.65 -6.32 -17.54
N PHE A 199 16.64 -7.03 -17.03
CA PHE A 199 15.49 -6.49 -16.32
C PHE A 199 14.90 -7.53 -15.34
N MET A 200 14.10 -7.06 -14.39
CA MET A 200 13.35 -7.89 -13.44
C MET A 200 11.93 -8.13 -13.96
N HIS A 201 11.34 -9.28 -13.64
CA HIS A 201 9.99 -9.67 -14.02
C HIS A 201 8.94 -8.78 -13.34
N GLY A 202 7.84 -8.48 -14.04
CA GLY A 202 6.78 -7.56 -13.62
C GLY A 202 6.11 -7.83 -12.25
N MET A 203 6.26 -9.01 -11.66
CA MET A 203 5.67 -9.34 -10.34
C MET A 203 6.03 -8.35 -9.23
N GLY A 204 7.22 -7.76 -9.35
CA GLY A 204 7.70 -6.73 -8.46
C GLY A 204 9.22 -6.68 -8.41
N TYR A 205 9.71 -5.49 -8.09
CA TYR A 205 11.13 -5.19 -7.97
C TYR A 205 11.34 -3.99 -7.05
N VAL A 206 12.49 -3.97 -6.41
CA VAL A 206 12.96 -2.92 -5.51
C VAL A 206 14.08 -2.15 -6.19
N VAL A 207 14.01 -0.82 -6.09
CA VAL A 207 15.11 0.09 -6.41
C VAL A 207 15.47 0.88 -5.17
N SER A 208 16.72 1.34 -5.08
CA SER A 208 17.10 2.31 -4.05
C SER A 208 16.51 3.68 -4.35
N TRP A 209 16.43 4.52 -3.32
CA TRP A 209 15.87 5.87 -3.42
C TRP A 209 16.56 6.74 -4.49
N ASP A 210 17.89 6.70 -4.57
CA ASP A 210 18.68 7.44 -5.56
C ASP A 210 18.34 7.04 -7.01
N VAL A 211 17.96 5.78 -7.23
CA VAL A 211 17.49 5.30 -8.54
C VAL A 211 16.09 5.87 -8.83
N ALA A 212 15.20 5.92 -7.84
CA ALA A 212 13.89 6.56 -8.00
C ALA A 212 14.03 8.08 -8.27
N GLU A 213 14.92 8.77 -7.56
CA GLU A 213 15.27 10.18 -7.81
C GLU A 213 15.80 10.39 -9.23
N TRP A 214 16.69 9.51 -9.69
CA TRP A 214 17.19 9.55 -11.06
C TRP A 214 16.06 9.36 -12.09
N VAL A 215 15.13 8.41 -11.88
CA VAL A 215 13.95 8.26 -12.75
C VAL A 215 13.11 9.53 -12.74
N SER A 216 12.90 10.13 -11.56
CA SER A 216 12.12 11.37 -11.40
C SER A 216 12.69 12.55 -12.19
N GLY A 217 14.03 12.69 -12.23
CA GLY A 217 14.72 13.79 -12.90
C GLY A 217 15.11 13.52 -14.36
N ASN A 218 14.93 12.30 -14.88
CA ASN A 218 15.40 11.95 -16.22
C ASN A 218 14.36 12.23 -17.31
N GLU A 219 14.45 13.41 -17.92
CA GLU A 219 13.57 13.83 -19.01
C GLU A 219 13.71 12.98 -20.29
N ASP A 220 14.86 12.31 -20.50
CA ASP A 220 15.09 11.53 -21.72
C ASP A 220 14.16 10.31 -21.80
N ILE A 221 13.70 9.79 -20.66
CA ILE A 221 12.69 8.72 -20.61
C ILE A 221 11.40 9.18 -21.31
N LEU A 222 10.95 10.41 -21.02
CA LEU A 222 9.75 10.98 -21.62
C LEU A 222 9.97 11.40 -23.08
N ARG A 223 11.12 12.02 -23.38
CA ARG A 223 11.46 12.46 -24.75
C ARG A 223 11.51 11.31 -25.74
N ASN A 224 11.97 10.14 -25.30
CA ASN A 224 12.05 8.94 -26.14
C ASN A 224 10.72 8.16 -26.22
N ASN A 225 9.66 8.65 -25.56
CA ASN A 225 8.39 7.93 -25.41
C ASN A 225 8.57 6.51 -24.84
N ASP A 226 9.58 6.34 -23.97
CA ASP A 226 10.00 5.06 -23.42
C ASP A 226 9.12 4.64 -22.24
N THR A 227 7.90 5.13 -22.15
CA THR A 227 6.92 4.80 -21.10
C THR A 227 5.81 3.88 -21.59
N ARG A 228 5.76 3.54 -22.89
CA ARG A 228 4.75 2.67 -23.49
C ARG A 228 5.30 1.27 -23.78
N GLY A 229 4.63 0.24 -23.27
CA GLY A 229 5.00 -1.16 -23.45
C GLY A 229 5.07 -1.93 -22.13
N HIS A 230 5.75 -3.08 -22.16
CA HIS A 230 5.97 -3.89 -20.96
C HIS A 230 6.85 -3.13 -19.97
N GLU A 231 6.27 -2.73 -18.86
CA GLU A 231 6.84 -1.78 -17.90
C GLU A 231 8.11 -2.31 -17.23
N ASP A 232 8.18 -3.62 -17.06
CA ASP A 232 9.29 -4.34 -16.45
C ASP A 232 10.54 -4.31 -17.35
N ARG A 233 10.35 -4.53 -18.66
CA ARG A 233 11.39 -4.33 -19.68
C ARG A 233 11.82 -2.88 -19.81
N LEU A 234 10.87 -1.94 -19.72
CA LEU A 234 11.16 -0.51 -19.85
C LEU A 234 12.03 0.00 -18.71
N LEU A 235 11.73 -0.35 -17.46
CA LEU A 235 12.60 0.03 -16.34
C LEU A 235 14.02 -0.48 -16.55
N GLY A 236 14.20 -1.76 -16.91
CA GLY A 236 15.52 -2.30 -17.22
C GLY A 236 16.21 -1.54 -18.34
N LYS A 237 15.49 -1.19 -19.42
CA LYS A 237 16.02 -0.35 -20.50
C LYS A 237 16.52 1.01 -20.00
N TRP A 238 15.72 1.72 -19.20
CA TRP A 238 16.11 3.03 -18.66
C TRP A 238 17.38 2.90 -17.82
N LEU A 239 17.42 1.95 -16.88
CA LEU A 239 18.56 1.75 -15.99
C LEU A 239 19.84 1.42 -16.77
N ASN A 240 19.73 0.53 -17.77
CA ASN A 240 20.89 0.15 -18.58
C ASN A 240 21.42 1.33 -19.42
N ALA A 241 20.53 2.13 -20.02
CA ALA A 241 20.92 3.31 -20.78
C ALA A 241 21.50 4.41 -19.87
N GLY A 242 20.97 4.56 -18.66
CA GLY A 242 21.41 5.54 -17.67
C GLY A 242 22.64 5.13 -16.87
N GLY A 243 23.16 3.91 -17.05
CA GLY A 243 24.23 3.36 -16.23
C GLY A 243 23.86 3.27 -14.75
N ARG A 244 22.60 2.92 -14.44
CA ARG A 244 22.02 2.76 -13.10
C ARG A 244 21.66 1.31 -12.80
N GLY A 245 21.36 1.01 -11.54
CA GLY A 245 20.95 -0.32 -11.08
C GLY A 245 22.07 -1.36 -11.24
N LYS A 246 23.33 -0.98 -10.99
CA LYS A 246 24.50 -1.87 -11.08
C LYS A 246 24.60 -2.82 -9.91
N ASN A 247 24.08 -2.42 -8.74
CA ASN A 247 23.92 -3.34 -7.60
C ASN A 247 22.69 -4.21 -7.83
N ARG A 248 22.85 -5.18 -8.74
CA ARG A 248 21.74 -5.97 -9.28
C ARG A 248 21.65 -7.35 -8.65
N TYR A 249 20.49 -7.68 -8.06
CA TYR A 249 20.30 -8.93 -7.33
C TYR A 249 19.08 -9.71 -7.82
N ASN A 250 19.28 -11.00 -8.09
CA ASN A 250 18.25 -11.91 -8.56
C ASN A 250 17.72 -12.76 -7.39
N LEU A 251 16.42 -12.72 -7.16
CA LEU A 251 15.74 -13.44 -6.07
C LEU A 251 15.16 -14.80 -6.49
N LYS A 252 15.63 -15.39 -7.60
CA LYS A 252 15.33 -16.80 -7.87
C LYS A 252 16.03 -17.71 -6.82
N PRO A 253 15.40 -18.79 -6.34
CA PRO A 253 14.02 -19.23 -6.63
C PRO A 253 12.95 -18.61 -5.70
N ARG A 254 13.32 -17.71 -4.79
CA ARG A 254 12.48 -17.17 -3.70
C ARG A 254 11.36 -16.22 -4.18
N MET A 255 11.42 -15.71 -5.41
CA MET A 255 10.32 -15.02 -6.08
C MET A 255 9.91 -15.80 -7.33
N TYR A 256 8.63 -16.14 -7.48
CA TYR A 256 8.15 -16.99 -8.56
C TYR A 256 6.67 -16.83 -8.91
N ASP A 257 6.34 -17.24 -10.12
CA ASP A 257 4.96 -17.42 -10.58
C ASP A 257 4.43 -18.76 -10.07
N VAL A 258 3.22 -18.80 -9.51
CA VAL A 258 2.53 -20.10 -9.36
C VAL A 258 2.24 -20.69 -10.72
N HIS A 259 2.43 -22.01 -10.84
CA HIS A 259 2.07 -22.72 -12.06
C HIS A 259 0.55 -22.79 -12.20
N TRP A 260 0.08 -23.05 -13.41
CA TRP A 260 -1.35 -23.11 -13.69
C TRP A 260 -2.04 -24.31 -13.02
N ASP A 261 -1.32 -25.42 -12.86
CA ASP A 261 -1.85 -26.68 -12.31
C ASP A 261 -1.38 -27.07 -10.91
N VAL A 262 -0.30 -26.48 -10.41
CA VAL A 262 0.31 -26.88 -9.13
C VAL A 262 0.61 -25.68 -8.24
N ASP A 263 0.05 -25.72 -7.03
CA ASP A 263 0.32 -24.79 -5.95
C ASP A 263 1.58 -25.25 -5.19
N ASN A 264 2.74 -25.21 -5.83
CA ASN A 264 4.02 -25.53 -5.19
C ASN A 264 4.60 -24.27 -4.56
N PHE A 265 4.63 -24.22 -3.22
CA PHE A 265 5.23 -23.13 -2.47
C PHE A 265 6.51 -23.57 -1.76
N TRP A 266 7.44 -22.62 -1.56
CA TRP A 266 8.74 -22.88 -0.92
C TRP A 266 8.83 -22.18 0.45
N PRO A 267 9.47 -22.77 1.48
CA PRO A 267 9.54 -22.16 2.81
C PRO A 267 10.30 -20.82 2.86
N ASP A 268 11.29 -20.64 1.99
CA ASP A 268 12.16 -19.46 1.92
C ASP A 268 11.61 -18.36 0.98
N THR A 269 10.38 -18.52 0.49
CA THR A 269 9.70 -17.58 -0.42
C THR A 269 9.72 -16.15 0.10
N VAL A 270 10.00 -15.21 -0.79
CA VAL A 270 9.83 -13.76 -0.63
C VAL A 270 8.56 -13.28 -1.32
N ALA A 271 8.27 -13.76 -2.53
CA ALA A 271 7.09 -13.36 -3.28
C ALA A 271 6.47 -14.51 -4.08
N VAL A 272 5.14 -14.56 -4.08
CA VAL A 272 4.34 -15.46 -4.92
C VAL A 272 3.46 -14.63 -5.85
N HIS A 273 3.60 -14.83 -7.15
CA HIS A 273 2.90 -14.06 -8.18
C HIS A 273 1.89 -14.91 -8.98
N ARG A 274 1.01 -14.24 -9.72
CA ARG A 274 -0.13 -14.80 -10.47
C ARG A 274 -1.28 -15.33 -9.60
N LEU A 275 -1.53 -14.68 -8.47
CA LEU A 275 -2.66 -15.00 -7.60
C LEU A 275 -3.95 -14.36 -8.15
N LYS A 276 -4.41 -14.88 -9.31
CA LYS A 276 -5.48 -14.28 -10.10
C LYS A 276 -6.88 -14.48 -9.50
N ASP A 277 -7.06 -15.45 -8.61
CA ASP A 277 -8.34 -15.81 -8.00
C ASP A 277 -8.21 -16.11 -6.50
N ASN A 278 -9.34 -16.15 -5.80
CA ASN A 278 -9.39 -16.36 -4.36
C ASN A 278 -8.93 -17.76 -3.93
N ARG A 279 -9.01 -18.77 -4.82
CA ARG A 279 -8.50 -20.11 -4.54
C ARG A 279 -6.98 -20.06 -4.35
N ARG A 280 -6.26 -19.36 -5.22
CA ARG A 280 -4.80 -19.21 -5.13
C ARG A 280 -4.37 -18.41 -3.90
N TRP A 281 -5.07 -17.33 -3.59
CA TRP A 281 -4.84 -16.58 -2.34
C TRP A 281 -5.05 -17.47 -1.11
N ALA A 282 -6.13 -18.25 -1.06
CA ALA A 282 -6.37 -19.19 0.02
C ALA A 282 -5.30 -20.29 0.12
N ALA A 283 -4.78 -20.78 -1.00
CA ALA A 283 -3.66 -21.73 -1.01
C ALA A 283 -2.38 -21.14 -0.38
N VAL A 284 -2.05 -19.91 -0.75
CA VAL A 284 -0.92 -19.16 -0.16
C VAL A 284 -1.13 -18.94 1.34
N PHE A 285 -2.32 -18.51 1.76
CA PHE A 285 -2.62 -18.27 3.18
C PHE A 285 -2.50 -19.52 4.03
N ARG A 286 -2.97 -20.67 3.52
CA ARG A 286 -2.82 -21.97 4.18
C ARG A 286 -1.35 -22.38 4.28
N TYR A 287 -0.59 -22.27 3.20
CA TYR A 287 0.81 -22.71 3.19
C TYR A 287 1.68 -21.88 4.14
N PHE A 288 1.52 -20.55 4.12
CA PHE A 288 2.31 -19.65 4.97
C PHE A 288 1.67 -19.39 6.34
N ASN A 289 0.63 -20.14 6.70
CA ASN A 289 -0.03 -20.05 8.01
C ASN A 289 -0.46 -18.61 8.37
N VAL A 290 -0.97 -17.84 7.41
CA VAL A 290 -1.33 -16.41 7.61
C VAL A 290 -2.41 -16.23 8.67
N THR A 291 -3.28 -17.22 8.81
CA THR A 291 -4.37 -17.24 9.81
C THR A 291 -4.01 -18.03 11.07
N ALA A 292 -2.76 -18.46 11.25
CA ALA A 292 -2.33 -19.07 12.50
C ALA A 292 -2.42 -18.03 13.62
N GLY A 293 -3.27 -18.29 14.61
CA GLY A 293 -3.60 -17.34 15.67
C GLY A 293 -5.07 -16.98 15.76
N ILE A 294 -5.91 -17.43 14.80
CA ILE A 294 -7.36 -17.41 15.01
C ILE A 294 -7.69 -18.25 16.25
N THR A 295 -8.26 -17.60 17.25
CA THR A 295 -8.69 -18.24 18.50
C THR A 295 -10.03 -18.93 18.29
N PRO A 296 -10.26 -20.16 18.78
CA PRO A 296 -11.60 -20.75 18.76
C PRO A 296 -12.64 -19.82 19.41
N SER A 297 -13.81 -19.67 18.79
CA SER A 297 -14.89 -18.82 19.29
C SER A 297 -16.24 -19.38 18.88
N ASN A 298 -17.27 -19.21 19.71
CA ASN A 298 -18.65 -19.57 19.39
C ASN A 298 -19.26 -18.68 18.28
N LEU A 299 -18.57 -17.61 17.87
CA LEU A 299 -19.03 -16.69 16.82
C LEU A 299 -18.78 -17.23 15.40
N TYR A 300 -17.93 -18.25 15.24
CA TYR A 300 -17.60 -18.80 13.92
C TYR A 300 -17.24 -20.28 13.99
N HIS A 301 -17.56 -20.99 12.91
CA HIS A 301 -17.24 -22.40 12.73
C HIS A 301 -16.41 -22.54 11.46
N LEU A 302 -15.09 -22.65 11.63
CA LEU A 302 -14.15 -22.90 10.55
C LEU A 302 -13.66 -24.36 10.65
N PRO A 303 -13.65 -25.11 9.54
CA PRO A 303 -13.14 -26.48 9.51
C PRO A 303 -11.61 -26.54 9.64
#